data_AF-A0ABD2WHA2-F1
#
_entry.id   AF-A0ABD2WHA2-F1
#
_cell.length_a   1.000
_cell.length_b   1.000
_cell.length_c   1.000
_cell.angle_alpha   90.00
_cell.angle_beta   90.00
_cell.angle_gamma   90.00
#
_symmetry.space_group_name_H-M   'P 1'
#
loop_
_entity.id
_entity.type
_entity.pdbx_description
1 polymer ?
#
loop_
_entity_poly.entity_id
_entity_poly.type
_entity_poly.pdbx_seq_one_letter_code
_entity_poly.pdbx_strand_id
1 'polypeptide(L)'
;MLVKFSISVGLLLVVLLVLTVSSRETRSRVRRAQNEPIENPYELDTTREKDPRWYWNLNNDKPEKDVNYLEFGPFLQKYIAQEQEIKPISGTGSGHPCTGGCSRHELSRTDRTPRQGGCGYRLRNCQTFDQDINVCKAELGSAHKYEYVKTSDGNVYGKLENCHRDLVNWYKTTNWFLYYNQCELCLCTCDEHSNNRSIDLQMVRAAAINNEVIVGLRFRMKLGLLFMEARTAKLLPSGHIDAESKIWKRKKFQSSDISKRVEGVDFLPLSWSNRSFVLDDVELGNDYVLTGVRFVYENGFIKLAARGHKFDFKNGTIDTTQEIWVVSGKSKPESEYSEFSVENRDVPTDYDDNKVDSYNGGVKKENIVQFVKLTTSSMESDVGQSVVPFVDIVPVVPEQLTPLSGVGLIHKGTKKSAGYLALKVIGYDFEPRVGKSSI
;
A
#
# COMPACT_ATOMS: atom_id res chain seq x y z
N MET A 1 64.92 -10.70 -33.17
CA MET A 1 65.26 -10.95 -31.75
C MET A 1 64.16 -11.85 -31.18
N LEU A 2 64.42 -13.16 -31.12
CA LEU A 2 63.49 -14.16 -30.57
C LEU A 2 63.66 -14.22 -29.05
N VAL A 3 62.56 -14.16 -28.30
CA VAL A 3 62.52 -14.63 -26.91
C VAL A 3 61.34 -15.58 -26.77
N LYS A 4 61.67 -16.84 -26.51
CA LYS A 4 60.74 -17.93 -26.17
C LYS A 4 60.29 -17.78 -24.72
N PHE A 5 58.99 -17.92 -24.45
CA PHE A 5 58.49 -18.28 -23.13
C PHE A 5 57.78 -19.64 -23.23
N SER A 6 58.37 -20.63 -22.55
CA SER A 6 57.83 -21.96 -22.33
C SER A 6 57.15 -21.95 -20.97
N ILE A 7 55.83 -22.12 -20.91
CA ILE A 7 55.09 -22.30 -19.66
C ILE A 7 54.42 -23.67 -19.64
N SER A 8 54.75 -24.37 -18.57
CA SER A 8 54.45 -25.72 -18.11
C SER A 8 53.06 -26.30 -18.43
N VAL A 9 53.08 -27.48 -19.06
CA VAL A 9 51.95 -28.41 -19.25
C VAL A 9 51.43 -29.00 -17.92
N GLY A 10 52.12 -28.76 -16.80
CA GLY A 10 51.75 -29.29 -15.47
C GLY A 10 50.53 -28.61 -14.83
N LEU A 11 50.18 -27.37 -15.20
CA LEU A 11 49.07 -26.65 -14.56
C LEU A 11 47.69 -27.06 -15.11
N LEU A 12 47.63 -27.55 -16.36
CA LEU A 12 46.37 -27.95 -17.00
C LEU A 12 45.82 -29.29 -16.47
N LEU A 13 46.71 -30.20 -16.04
CA LEU A 13 46.31 -31.51 -15.51
C LEU A 13 45.70 -31.42 -14.10
N VAL A 14 46.14 -30.46 -13.29
CA VAL A 14 45.60 -30.25 -11.93
C VAL A 14 44.18 -29.69 -11.97
N VAL A 15 43.88 -28.80 -12.92
CA VAL A 15 42.53 -28.22 -13.08
C VAL A 15 41.51 -29.26 -13.56
N LEU A 16 41.90 -30.18 -14.45
CA LEU A 16 41.01 -31.26 -14.92
C LEU A 16 40.73 -32.34 -13.84
N LEU A 17 41.67 -32.60 -12.94
CA LEU A 17 41.47 -33.53 -11.83
C LEU A 17 40.54 -32.95 -10.75
N VAL A 18 40.61 -31.65 -10.47
CA VAL A 18 39.72 -31.00 -9.49
C VAL A 18 38.27 -30.94 -9.98
N LEU A 19 38.05 -30.68 -11.28
CA LEU A 19 36.69 -30.63 -11.87
C LEU A 19 36.02 -32.02 -11.95
N THR A 20 36.80 -33.09 -12.14
CA THR A 20 36.25 -34.45 -12.22
C THR A 20 35.92 -35.05 -10.85
N VAL A 21 36.67 -34.70 -9.79
CA VAL A 21 36.40 -35.12 -8.41
C VAL A 21 35.14 -34.42 -7.86
N SER A 22 34.99 -33.12 -8.11
CA SER A 22 33.82 -32.34 -7.66
C SER A 22 32.49 -32.85 -8.24
N SER A 23 32.46 -33.28 -9.52
CA SER A 23 31.22 -33.79 -10.14
C SER A 23 30.83 -35.21 -9.69
N ARG A 24 31.80 -36.02 -9.24
CA ARG A 24 31.54 -37.37 -8.71
C ARG A 24 31.00 -37.33 -7.27
N GLU A 25 31.43 -36.38 -6.45
CA GLU A 25 30.86 -36.18 -5.10
C GLU A 25 29.44 -35.60 -5.14
N THR A 26 29.10 -34.77 -6.13
CA THR A 26 27.71 -34.28 -6.29
C THR A 26 26.76 -35.39 -6.75
N ARG A 27 27.19 -36.30 -7.64
CA ARG A 27 26.35 -37.44 -8.08
C ARG A 27 26.16 -38.54 -7.02
N SER A 28 27.09 -38.72 -6.09
CA SER A 28 26.93 -39.69 -5.00
C SER A 28 26.07 -39.15 -3.85
N ARG A 29 26.07 -37.84 -3.60
CA ARG A 29 25.17 -37.19 -2.63
C ARG A 29 23.72 -37.14 -3.09
N VAL A 30 23.46 -36.99 -4.40
CA VAL A 30 22.08 -36.96 -4.95
C VAL A 30 21.41 -38.35 -4.96
N ARG A 31 22.16 -39.46 -4.94
CA ARG A 31 21.58 -40.82 -4.92
C ARG A 31 21.36 -41.40 -3.51
N ARG A 32 21.85 -40.74 -2.45
CA ARG A 32 21.70 -41.22 -1.08
C ARG A 32 20.53 -40.56 -0.32
N ALA A 33 19.80 -39.64 -0.96
CA ALA A 33 18.65 -38.94 -0.37
C ALA A 33 17.27 -39.54 -0.73
N GLN A 34 17.20 -40.79 -1.21
CA GLN A 34 15.94 -41.40 -1.68
C GLN A 34 15.44 -42.61 -0.88
N ASN A 35 16.05 -42.99 0.25
CA ASN A 35 15.57 -44.13 1.05
C ASN A 35 15.86 -43.98 2.55
N GLU A 36 15.24 -43.01 3.21
CA GLU A 36 15.11 -43.03 4.68
C GLU A 36 13.67 -42.68 5.12
N PRO A 37 13.20 -43.21 6.27
CA PRO A 37 11.79 -43.28 6.61
C PRO A 37 11.22 -41.91 6.99
N ILE A 38 9.92 -41.75 6.74
CA ILE A 38 9.12 -40.59 7.14
C ILE A 38 9.12 -40.51 8.67
N GLU A 39 9.91 -39.61 9.24
CA GLU A 39 9.82 -39.22 10.64
C GLU A 39 9.57 -37.71 10.77
N ASN A 40 8.38 -37.42 11.33
CA ASN A 40 7.94 -36.19 12.01
C ASN A 40 7.54 -34.95 11.16
N PRO A 41 6.23 -34.60 11.07
CA PRO A 41 5.71 -33.49 10.25
C PRO A 41 5.74 -32.10 10.93
N TYR A 42 6.64 -31.85 11.86
CA TYR A 42 6.78 -30.54 12.53
C TYR A 42 8.11 -29.88 12.21
N GLU A 43 8.31 -29.51 10.94
CA GLU A 43 9.33 -28.54 10.57
C GLU A 43 8.68 -27.14 10.55
N LEU A 44 9.05 -26.32 11.53
CA LEU A 44 8.59 -24.96 11.75
C LEU A 44 9.36 -23.94 10.88
N ASP A 45 8.67 -22.84 10.58
CA ASP A 45 9.15 -21.50 10.16
C ASP A 45 9.01 -21.20 8.64
N THR A 46 8.11 -20.32 8.17
CA THR A 46 8.12 -18.85 8.41
C THR A 46 6.74 -18.14 8.35
N THR A 47 5.61 -18.85 8.51
CA THR A 47 4.27 -18.27 8.30
C THR A 47 3.49 -17.84 9.55
N ARG A 48 4.07 -17.85 10.75
CA ARG A 48 3.25 -17.86 11.97
C ARG A 48 3.71 -16.87 13.02
N GLU A 49 2.91 -15.83 13.25
CA GLU A 49 3.09 -15.03 14.47
C GLU A 49 1.81 -14.64 15.23
N LYS A 50 0.57 -15.06 14.86
CA LYS A 50 -0.59 -14.72 15.73
C LYS A 50 -1.86 -15.59 15.69
N ASP A 51 -2.15 -16.32 14.63
CA ASP A 51 -3.21 -17.34 14.57
C ASP A 51 -2.90 -18.20 13.32
N PRO A 52 -2.90 -19.55 13.39
CA PRO A 52 -2.58 -20.40 12.25
C PRO A 52 -3.53 -20.21 11.05
N ARG A 53 -4.70 -19.58 11.24
CA ARG A 53 -5.68 -19.31 10.19
C ARG A 53 -5.44 -17.99 9.47
N TRP A 54 -4.53 -17.14 9.94
CA TRP A 54 -4.32 -15.83 9.36
C TRP A 54 -3.20 -15.85 8.33
N TYR A 55 -3.47 -15.32 7.16
CA TYR A 55 -2.51 -15.26 6.06
C TYR A 55 -2.39 -13.83 5.57
N TRP A 56 -1.16 -13.36 5.42
CA TRP A 56 -0.80 -12.10 4.78
C TRP A 56 0.56 -12.27 4.13
N ASN A 57 0.90 -11.38 3.20
CA ASN A 57 2.22 -11.42 2.59
C ASN A 57 3.29 -10.89 3.56
N LEU A 58 4.31 -11.72 3.84
CA LEU A 58 5.45 -11.35 4.69
C LEU A 58 6.57 -10.62 3.93
N ASN A 59 6.50 -10.56 2.59
CA ASN A 59 7.51 -10.04 1.66
C ASN A 59 8.86 -9.59 2.26
N ASN A 60 9.88 -10.44 2.11
CA ASN A 60 11.29 -10.06 2.25
C ASN A 60 11.94 -9.74 0.88
N ASP A 61 11.16 -9.78 -0.19
CA ASP A 61 11.64 -9.47 -1.53
C ASP A 61 11.91 -7.97 -1.67
N LYS A 62 12.94 -7.63 -2.45
CA LYS A 62 13.27 -6.23 -2.73
C LYS A 62 12.05 -5.51 -3.33
N PRO A 63 11.71 -4.30 -2.86
CA PRO A 63 10.59 -3.53 -3.40
C PRO A 63 10.77 -3.26 -4.90
N GLU A 64 9.76 -3.62 -5.69
CA GLU A 64 9.71 -3.42 -7.14
C GLU A 64 8.31 -2.93 -7.54
N LYS A 65 8.27 -1.69 -8.08
CA LYS A 65 7.05 -1.01 -8.48
C LYS A 65 6.32 -1.81 -9.55
N ASP A 66 4.99 -1.89 -9.45
CA ASP A 66 4.11 -2.65 -10.33
C ASP A 66 4.30 -4.18 -10.30
N VAL A 67 5.25 -4.70 -9.50
CA VAL A 67 5.46 -6.13 -9.28
C VAL A 67 4.97 -6.55 -7.90
N ASN A 68 5.48 -5.91 -6.85
CA ASN A 68 5.09 -6.21 -5.46
C ASN A 68 4.48 -5.02 -4.71
N TYR A 69 4.65 -3.79 -5.20
CA TYR A 69 3.93 -2.63 -4.66
C TYR A 69 3.39 -1.67 -5.73
N LEU A 70 2.45 -0.82 -5.33
CA LEU A 70 1.96 0.32 -6.11
C LEU A 70 1.92 1.58 -5.27
N GLU A 71 1.98 2.72 -5.94
CA GLU A 71 1.71 4.03 -5.35
C GLU A 71 0.30 4.50 -5.72
N PHE A 72 -0.34 5.24 -4.82
CA PHE A 72 -1.57 5.95 -5.15
C PHE A 72 -1.35 7.08 -6.17
N GLY A 73 -0.14 7.60 -6.30
CA GLY A 73 0.18 8.74 -7.17
C GLY A 73 -0.05 10.10 -6.51
N PRO A 74 0.41 11.19 -7.15
CA PRO A 74 0.72 12.45 -6.48
C PRO A 74 -0.51 13.37 -6.30
N PHE A 75 -1.52 12.95 -5.57
CA PHE A 75 -2.66 13.83 -5.24
C PHE A 75 -2.43 14.67 -3.96
N LEU A 76 -1.43 14.29 -3.16
CA LEU A 76 -0.94 15.05 -2.01
C LEU A 76 0.57 15.14 -2.10
N GLN A 77 1.11 16.36 -2.08
CA GLN A 77 2.56 16.59 -2.09
C GLN A 77 2.90 17.82 -1.28
N LYS A 78 4.07 17.84 -0.65
CA LYS A 78 4.61 19.07 -0.09
C LYS A 78 4.97 20.03 -1.22
N TYR A 79 4.65 21.30 -1.00
CA TYR A 79 4.78 22.36 -1.98
C TYR A 79 5.37 23.59 -1.30
N ILE A 80 6.48 24.08 -1.86
CA ILE A 80 7.14 25.28 -1.40
C ILE A 80 6.75 26.42 -2.34
N ALA A 81 6.19 27.48 -1.76
CA ALA A 81 5.71 28.66 -2.47
C ALA A 81 6.31 29.92 -1.87
N GLN A 82 6.60 30.92 -2.70
CA GLN A 82 6.76 32.28 -2.19
C GLN A 82 5.37 32.83 -1.87
N GLU A 83 5.22 33.46 -0.72
CA GLU A 83 3.92 33.97 -0.24
C GLU A 83 3.23 34.90 -1.25
N GLN A 84 4.02 35.71 -1.97
CA GLN A 84 3.54 36.62 -3.02
C GLN A 84 2.92 35.92 -4.24
N GLU A 85 3.28 34.66 -4.49
CA GLU A 85 2.74 33.86 -5.60
C GLU A 85 1.43 33.14 -5.23
N ILE A 86 1.01 33.21 -3.96
CA ILE A 86 -0.20 32.54 -3.49
C ILE A 86 -1.41 33.49 -3.61
N LYS A 87 -2.50 32.98 -4.19
CA LYS A 87 -3.75 33.73 -4.39
C LYS A 87 -4.92 33.07 -3.66
N PRO A 88 -5.79 33.85 -3.01
CA PRO A 88 -7.01 33.32 -2.41
C PRO A 88 -7.94 32.73 -3.50
N ILE A 89 -8.69 31.67 -3.16
CA ILE A 89 -9.60 30.99 -4.10
C ILE A 89 -10.89 31.81 -4.35
N SER A 90 -11.34 32.61 -3.39
CA SER A 90 -12.47 33.53 -3.52
C SER A 90 -12.01 34.97 -3.36
N GLY A 91 -12.63 35.91 -4.09
CA GLY A 91 -12.27 37.33 -4.15
C GLY A 91 -12.44 38.13 -2.85
N THR A 92 -12.26 37.52 -1.68
CA THR A 92 -12.41 38.12 -0.35
C THR A 92 -11.08 38.58 0.26
N GLY A 93 -9.97 38.46 -0.45
CA GLY A 93 -8.67 38.97 -0.01
C GLY A 93 -8.37 40.34 -0.59
N SER A 94 -8.97 41.42 -0.08
CA SER A 94 -8.59 42.81 -0.42
C SER A 94 -7.32 43.28 0.29
N GLY A 95 -6.38 42.36 0.56
CA GLY A 95 -5.12 42.61 1.25
C GLY A 95 -3.92 42.05 0.49
N HIS A 96 -2.75 42.65 0.69
CA HIS A 96 -1.50 42.20 0.07
C HIS A 96 -1.20 40.73 0.46
N PRO A 97 -0.77 39.85 -0.48
CA PRO A 97 -0.55 38.43 -0.20
C PRO A 97 0.37 38.18 1.00
N CYS A 98 1.34 39.05 1.22
CA CYS A 98 2.33 38.97 2.30
C CYS A 98 1.87 39.58 3.63
N THR A 99 0.58 39.48 3.96
CA THR A 99 0.03 39.97 5.23
C THR A 99 -0.63 38.83 5.98
N GLY A 100 -0.11 38.50 7.17
CA GLY A 100 -0.65 37.45 8.04
C GLY A 100 0.06 36.10 7.96
N GLY A 101 1.15 35.98 7.20
CA GLY A 101 2.05 34.82 7.16
C GLY A 101 1.46 33.59 6.47
N CYS A 102 2.28 32.54 6.37
CA CYS A 102 1.95 31.37 5.57
C CYS A 102 0.65 30.65 5.95
N SER A 103 0.29 30.61 7.24
CA SER A 103 -0.90 29.89 7.70
C SER A 103 -2.23 30.49 7.21
N ARG A 104 -2.26 31.78 6.86
CA ARG A 104 -3.44 32.43 6.24
C ARG A 104 -3.79 31.84 4.88
N HIS A 105 -2.80 31.25 4.19
CA HIS A 105 -2.95 30.76 2.82
C HIS A 105 -3.56 29.36 2.74
N GLU A 106 -4.09 28.83 3.85
CA GLU A 106 -4.92 27.64 3.79
C GLU A 106 -6.10 27.86 2.85
N LEU A 107 -6.39 26.86 2.00
CA LEU A 107 -7.42 26.94 0.96
C LEU A 107 -7.14 28.02 -0.12
N SER A 108 -5.87 28.39 -0.32
CA SER A 108 -5.45 29.25 -1.44
C SER A 108 -4.95 28.43 -2.63
N ARG A 109 -4.71 29.08 -3.78
CA ARG A 109 -4.23 28.45 -5.02
C ARG A 109 -2.96 29.13 -5.53
N THR A 110 -2.27 28.47 -6.45
CA THR A 110 -1.09 29.01 -7.13
C THR A 110 -1.39 29.31 -8.59
N ASP A 111 -0.67 30.24 -9.20
CA ASP A 111 -0.84 30.59 -10.62
C ASP A 111 -0.33 29.51 -11.59
N ARG A 112 0.60 28.66 -11.14
CA ARG A 112 1.21 27.62 -11.98
C ARG A 112 0.34 26.37 -12.02
N THR A 113 0.23 25.78 -13.21
CA THR A 113 -0.43 24.49 -13.38
C THR A 113 0.43 23.35 -12.81
N PRO A 114 -0.15 22.18 -12.44
CA PRO A 114 0.63 21.02 -11.99
C PRO A 114 1.75 20.62 -12.96
N ARG A 115 1.49 20.70 -14.28
CA ARG A 115 2.49 20.42 -15.33
C ARG A 115 3.69 21.37 -15.32
N GLN A 116 3.51 22.57 -14.79
CA GLN A 116 4.56 23.58 -14.60
C GLN A 116 5.18 23.51 -13.20
N GLY A 117 4.91 22.45 -12.45
CA GLY A 117 5.37 22.26 -11.08
C GLY A 117 4.59 23.09 -10.05
N GLY A 118 3.41 23.62 -10.38
CA GLY A 118 2.53 24.33 -9.44
C GLY A 118 1.60 23.41 -8.66
N CYS A 119 0.70 24.00 -7.85
CA CYS A 119 -0.37 23.30 -7.15
C CYS A 119 -1.72 23.56 -7.82
N GLY A 120 -2.33 22.52 -8.38
CA GLY A 120 -3.45 22.66 -9.31
C GLY A 120 -4.80 23.01 -8.70
N TYR A 121 -5.03 22.73 -7.42
CA TYR A 121 -6.34 22.92 -6.81
C TYR A 121 -6.30 23.77 -5.54
N ARG A 122 -5.75 23.29 -4.42
CA ARG A 122 -5.60 24.13 -3.22
C ARG A 122 -4.45 23.75 -2.31
N LEU A 123 -3.97 24.73 -1.57
CA LEU A 123 -2.99 24.58 -0.51
C LEU A 123 -3.68 24.25 0.82
N ARG A 124 -3.01 23.42 1.63
CA ARG A 124 -3.44 22.95 2.95
C ARG A 124 -2.25 23.03 3.91
N ASN A 125 -2.52 23.12 5.21
CA ASN A 125 -1.49 23.01 6.27
C ASN A 125 -0.23 23.84 5.97
N CYS A 126 -0.41 25.12 5.65
CA CYS A 126 0.69 26.01 5.30
C CYS A 126 1.39 26.56 6.55
N GLN A 127 2.71 26.54 6.52
CA GLN A 127 3.56 27.08 7.58
C GLN A 127 4.79 27.79 6.99
N THR A 128 5.36 28.71 7.76
CA THR A 128 6.64 29.33 7.44
C THR A 128 7.73 28.26 7.43
N PHE A 129 8.57 28.26 6.39
CA PHE A 129 9.57 27.22 6.19
C PHE A 129 10.98 27.68 6.59
N ASP A 130 11.60 28.49 5.73
CA ASP A 130 12.95 29.00 5.93
C ASP A 130 13.05 30.42 5.35
N GLN A 131 14.18 31.10 5.58
CA GLN A 131 14.44 32.41 5.00
C GLN A 131 15.00 32.27 3.59
N ASP A 132 15.98 31.38 3.39
CA ASP A 132 16.68 31.22 2.11
C ASP A 132 16.94 29.73 1.84
N ILE A 133 16.58 29.28 0.65
CA ILE A 133 16.71 27.89 0.24
C ILE A 133 17.26 27.76 -1.18
N ASN A 134 17.98 26.68 -1.43
CA ASN A 134 18.36 26.22 -2.75
C ASN A 134 17.52 24.99 -3.09
N VAL A 135 16.71 25.10 -4.13
CA VAL A 135 15.80 24.05 -4.57
C VAL A 135 16.34 23.44 -5.85
N CYS A 136 16.57 22.14 -5.84
CA CYS A 136 16.74 21.38 -7.07
C CYS A 136 15.38 20.88 -7.54
N LYS A 137 14.92 21.39 -8.68
CA LYS A 137 13.64 20.99 -9.27
C LYS A 137 13.78 19.66 -9.99
N ALA A 138 12.78 18.80 -9.83
CA ALA A 138 12.68 17.58 -10.61
C ALA A 138 12.39 17.87 -12.10
N GLU A 139 12.54 16.84 -12.93
CA GLU A 139 12.24 16.90 -14.35
C GLU A 139 10.76 17.28 -14.62
N LEU A 140 10.52 18.07 -15.67
CA LEU A 140 9.17 18.45 -16.06
C LEU A 140 8.38 17.20 -16.49
N GLY A 141 7.21 17.01 -15.87
CA GLY A 141 6.38 15.82 -16.11
C GLY A 141 6.72 14.62 -15.22
N SER A 142 7.75 14.72 -14.37
CA SER A 142 7.96 13.79 -13.27
C SER A 142 6.78 13.83 -12.30
N ALA A 143 6.58 12.73 -11.55
CA ALA A 143 5.66 12.71 -10.44
C ALA A 143 6.12 13.63 -9.30
N HIS A 144 7.43 13.84 -9.13
CA HIS A 144 8.01 14.69 -8.10
C HIS A 144 8.19 16.11 -8.63
N LYS A 145 8.07 17.12 -7.75
CA LYS A 145 8.35 18.54 -8.06
C LYS A 145 9.78 18.94 -7.68
N TYR A 146 10.36 18.29 -6.67
CA TYR A 146 11.68 18.57 -6.13
C TYR A 146 12.50 17.29 -6.02
N GLU A 147 13.80 17.37 -6.28
CA GLU A 147 14.76 16.29 -5.98
C GLU A 147 15.31 16.45 -4.57
N TYR A 148 15.78 17.66 -4.26
CA TYR A 148 16.20 18.04 -2.92
C TYR A 148 16.01 19.54 -2.66
N VAL A 149 15.99 19.91 -1.38
CA VAL A 149 15.95 21.29 -0.91
C VAL A 149 17.00 21.49 0.16
N LYS A 150 17.87 22.48 0.00
CA LYS A 150 18.91 22.83 0.96
C LYS A 150 18.62 24.18 1.59
N THR A 151 18.57 24.25 2.92
CA THR A 151 18.35 25.50 3.63
C THR A 151 19.64 26.28 3.90
N SER A 152 19.48 27.55 4.26
CA SER A 152 20.56 28.44 4.69
C SER A 152 21.34 27.91 5.90
N ASP A 153 20.62 27.34 6.86
CA ASP A 153 21.19 26.72 8.07
C ASP A 153 21.94 25.39 7.80
N GLY A 154 21.97 24.94 6.54
CA GLY A 154 22.71 23.76 6.11
C GLY A 154 21.93 22.45 6.15
N ASN A 155 20.63 22.47 6.54
CA ASN A 155 19.77 21.30 6.47
C ASN A 155 19.51 20.92 5.01
N VAL A 156 19.45 19.62 4.73
CA VAL A 156 19.12 19.08 3.41
C VAL A 156 17.93 18.15 3.55
N TYR A 157 16.93 18.39 2.69
CA TYR A 157 15.73 17.59 2.54
C TYR A 157 15.79 16.87 1.19
N GLY A 158 15.45 15.58 1.15
CA GLY A 158 15.61 14.75 -0.03
C GLY A 158 17.03 14.17 -0.17
N LYS A 159 17.25 13.40 -1.23
CA LYS A 159 18.54 12.77 -1.50
C LYS A 159 19.45 13.78 -2.20
N LEU A 160 20.52 14.21 -1.51
CA LEU A 160 21.50 15.14 -2.06
C LEU A 160 22.32 14.45 -3.15
N GLU A 161 21.83 14.53 -4.37
CA GLU A 161 22.52 14.07 -5.57
C GLU A 161 22.91 15.26 -6.45
N ASN A 162 23.59 14.99 -7.57
CA ASN A 162 23.91 16.04 -8.52
C ASN A 162 22.60 16.59 -9.10
N CYS A 163 22.31 17.87 -8.87
CA CYS A 163 21.14 18.50 -9.47
C CYS A 163 21.27 18.49 -10.99
N HIS A 164 20.50 17.63 -11.65
CA HIS A 164 20.55 17.46 -13.10
C HIS A 164 19.82 18.59 -13.85
N ARG A 165 19.09 19.44 -13.11
CA ARG A 165 18.22 20.51 -13.61
C ARG A 165 18.62 21.86 -13.00
N ASP A 166 17.68 22.82 -13.08
CA ASP A 166 17.85 24.18 -12.56
C ASP A 166 17.90 24.16 -11.02
N LEU A 167 19.07 24.46 -10.49
CA LEU A 167 19.21 24.87 -9.10
C LEU A 167 18.67 26.30 -8.97
N VAL A 168 17.59 26.47 -8.22
CA VAL A 168 16.96 27.78 -8.02
C VAL A 168 17.13 28.21 -6.57
N ASN A 169 17.65 29.41 -6.38
CA ASN A 169 17.68 30.05 -5.07
C ASN A 169 16.36 30.79 -4.84
N TRP A 170 15.66 30.44 -3.77
CA TRP A 170 14.46 31.14 -3.31
C TRP A 170 14.73 31.75 -1.96
N TYR A 171 14.34 33.01 -1.80
CA TYR A 171 14.58 33.79 -0.59
C TYR A 171 13.33 34.55 -0.16
N LYS A 172 13.29 34.85 1.12
CA LYS A 172 12.31 35.73 1.75
C LYS A 172 12.37 37.09 1.05
N THR A 173 11.29 37.48 0.39
CA THR A 173 11.28 38.72 -0.40
C THR A 173 10.73 39.88 0.43
N THR A 174 11.36 41.05 0.33
CA THR A 174 10.84 42.28 0.95
C THR A 174 10.19 43.12 -0.15
N ASN A 175 8.88 43.38 -0.06
CA ASN A 175 8.23 44.24 -1.04
C ASN A 175 8.41 45.72 -0.65
N TRP A 176 9.25 46.42 -1.42
CA TRP A 176 9.61 47.81 -1.16
C TRP A 176 8.49 48.82 -1.47
N PHE A 177 7.50 48.45 -2.29
CA PHE A 177 6.45 49.37 -2.73
C PHE A 177 5.28 49.51 -1.73
N LEU A 178 5.10 48.59 -0.78
CA LEU A 178 3.88 48.50 0.04
C LEU A 178 4.17 48.26 1.53
N TYR A 179 4.91 49.16 2.17
CA TYR A 179 5.09 49.26 3.63
C TYR A 179 5.86 48.10 4.31
N TYR A 180 7.08 47.77 3.86
CA TYR A 180 8.00 46.83 4.53
C TYR A 180 7.42 45.44 4.85
N ASN A 181 6.42 44.98 4.10
CA ASN A 181 5.89 43.63 4.30
C ASN A 181 6.91 42.60 3.79
N GLN A 182 7.27 41.71 4.70
CA GLN A 182 8.22 40.62 4.49
C GLN A 182 7.44 39.37 4.04
N CYS A 183 7.57 39.01 2.77
CA CYS A 183 6.95 37.82 2.19
C CYS A 183 7.74 36.57 2.54
N GLU A 184 7.09 35.60 3.17
CA GLU A 184 7.72 34.38 3.64
C GLU A 184 7.85 33.31 2.53
N LEU A 185 8.73 32.32 2.77
CA LEU A 185 8.67 31.05 2.06
C LEU A 185 7.74 30.11 2.82
N CYS A 186 6.68 29.67 2.15
CA CYS A 186 5.65 28.84 2.71
C CYS A 186 5.83 27.39 2.29
N LEU A 187 5.87 26.49 3.27
CA LEU A 187 5.72 25.06 3.07
C LEU A 187 4.26 24.70 3.31
N CYS A 188 3.59 24.23 2.26
CA CYS A 188 2.21 23.79 2.29
C CYS A 188 2.12 22.32 1.84
N THR A 189 0.97 21.69 2.08
CA THR A 189 0.57 20.48 1.36
C THR A 189 -0.33 20.88 0.20
N CYS A 190 0.06 20.53 -1.02
CA CYS A 190 -0.78 20.67 -2.20
C CYS A 190 -1.79 19.51 -2.24
N ASP A 191 -3.08 19.87 -2.23
CA ASP A 191 -4.21 18.99 -2.53
C ASP A 191 -4.45 19.11 -4.03
N GLU A 192 -3.85 18.21 -4.83
CA GLU A 192 -4.16 18.11 -6.26
C GLU A 192 -5.45 17.31 -6.38
N HIS A 193 -6.51 17.92 -6.91
CA HIS A 193 -7.78 17.24 -7.07
C HIS A 193 -7.59 15.95 -7.89
N SER A 194 -7.77 14.79 -7.24
CA SER A 194 -7.40 13.49 -7.79
C SER A 194 -8.44 12.94 -8.76
N ASN A 195 -8.62 13.62 -9.90
CA ASN A 195 -9.55 13.14 -10.93
C ASN A 195 -9.14 11.79 -11.54
N ASN A 196 -7.89 11.39 -11.31
CA ASN A 196 -7.29 10.20 -11.91
C ASN A 196 -6.90 9.14 -10.90
N ARG A 197 -7.21 9.28 -9.59
CA ARG A 197 -6.97 8.21 -8.60
C ARG A 197 -8.18 7.97 -7.75
N SER A 198 -8.65 6.73 -7.78
CA SER A 198 -9.93 6.34 -7.20
C SER A 198 -9.86 4.94 -6.61
N ILE A 199 -10.78 4.66 -5.70
CA ILE A 199 -11.02 3.33 -5.13
C ILE A 199 -12.27 2.73 -5.75
N ASP A 200 -12.21 1.48 -6.15
CA ASP A 200 -13.36 0.76 -6.66
C ASP A 200 -14.24 0.26 -5.53
N LEU A 201 -15.51 0.66 -5.53
CA LEU A 201 -16.50 0.27 -4.52
C LEU A 201 -17.29 -0.98 -4.95
N GLN A 202 -17.13 -1.41 -6.20
CA GLN A 202 -17.79 -2.60 -6.72
C GLN A 202 -17.25 -3.89 -6.09
N MET A 203 -18.14 -4.82 -5.86
CA MET A 203 -17.81 -6.13 -5.29
C MET A 203 -17.08 -7.04 -6.27
N VAL A 204 -16.10 -7.78 -5.77
CA VAL A 204 -15.62 -9.02 -6.39
C VAL A 204 -16.31 -10.21 -5.72
N ARG A 205 -16.89 -11.12 -6.50
CA ARG A 205 -17.73 -12.22 -6.01
C ARG A 205 -17.38 -13.56 -6.65
N ALA A 206 -17.44 -14.62 -5.85
CA ALA A 206 -17.48 -16.00 -6.30
C ALA A 206 -18.91 -16.38 -6.73
N ALA A 207 -19.06 -17.35 -7.63
CA ALA A 207 -20.37 -17.85 -8.02
C ALA A 207 -20.89 -18.89 -7.01
N ALA A 208 -21.54 -18.42 -5.93
CA ALA A 208 -22.12 -19.30 -4.91
C ALA A 208 -23.08 -20.35 -5.49
N ILE A 209 -23.85 -19.99 -6.53
CA ILE A 209 -24.74 -20.91 -7.27
C ILE A 209 -23.99 -22.08 -7.95
N ASN A 210 -22.70 -21.88 -8.27
CA ASN A 210 -21.83 -22.90 -8.83
C ASN A 210 -20.95 -23.55 -7.76
N ASN A 211 -21.30 -23.39 -6.48
CA ASN A 211 -20.54 -23.85 -5.33
C ASN A 211 -19.11 -23.28 -5.25
N GLU A 212 -18.88 -22.07 -5.76
CA GLU A 212 -17.57 -21.41 -5.72
C GLU A 212 -17.44 -20.52 -4.47
N VAL A 213 -16.26 -20.55 -3.84
CA VAL A 213 -15.86 -19.68 -2.72
C VAL A 213 -14.61 -18.89 -3.07
N ILE A 214 -14.33 -17.82 -2.31
CA ILE A 214 -13.07 -17.08 -2.39
C ILE A 214 -12.00 -17.82 -1.56
N VAL A 215 -10.83 -18.04 -2.15
CA VAL A 215 -9.67 -18.72 -1.54
C VAL A 215 -8.41 -17.86 -1.56
N GLY A 216 -8.50 -16.62 -2.03
CA GLY A 216 -7.40 -15.67 -2.01
C GLY A 216 -7.77 -14.33 -2.62
N LEU A 217 -6.99 -13.30 -2.31
CA LEU A 217 -7.26 -11.93 -2.73
C LEU A 217 -5.97 -11.23 -3.16
N ARG A 218 -6.09 -10.18 -3.98
CA ARG A 218 -4.99 -9.27 -4.30
C ARG A 218 -5.51 -7.90 -4.70
N PHE A 219 -4.70 -6.88 -4.49
CA PHE A 219 -4.91 -5.57 -5.08
C PHE A 219 -4.39 -5.49 -6.50
N ARG A 220 -5.04 -4.67 -7.32
CA ARG A 220 -4.59 -4.29 -8.66
C ARG A 220 -4.99 -2.84 -8.92
N MET A 221 -4.19 -2.16 -9.73
CA MET A 221 -4.53 -0.83 -10.23
C MET A 221 -4.55 -0.83 -11.75
N LYS A 222 -5.56 -0.17 -12.32
CA LYS A 222 -5.64 0.04 -13.76
C LYS A 222 -6.32 1.38 -14.01
N LEU A 223 -5.73 2.22 -14.87
CA LEU A 223 -6.26 3.55 -15.18
C LEU A 223 -6.51 4.39 -13.91
N GLY A 224 -5.64 4.26 -12.90
CA GLY A 224 -5.72 4.99 -11.64
C GLY A 224 -6.81 4.52 -10.67
N LEU A 225 -7.54 3.47 -11.01
CA LEU A 225 -8.51 2.84 -10.11
C LEU A 225 -7.85 1.68 -9.37
N LEU A 226 -7.80 1.73 -8.03
CA LEU A 226 -7.42 0.61 -7.18
C LEU A 226 -8.63 -0.30 -6.95
N PHE A 227 -8.50 -1.60 -7.22
CA PHE A 227 -9.56 -2.58 -7.04
C PHE A 227 -9.00 -3.92 -6.52
N MET A 228 -9.91 -4.76 -6.04
CA MET A 228 -9.60 -6.12 -5.61
C MET A 228 -9.94 -7.15 -6.70
N GLU A 229 -9.09 -8.16 -6.82
CA GLU A 229 -9.40 -9.40 -7.52
C GLU A 229 -9.45 -10.56 -6.52
N ALA A 230 -10.29 -11.55 -6.81
CA ALA A 230 -10.44 -12.72 -5.97
C ALA A 230 -10.04 -13.98 -6.73
N ARG A 231 -9.27 -14.85 -6.06
CA ARG A 231 -9.05 -16.22 -6.49
C ARG A 231 -10.21 -17.04 -5.95
N THR A 232 -10.90 -17.74 -6.84
CA THR A 232 -12.07 -18.56 -6.50
C THR A 232 -11.81 -20.01 -6.86
N ALA A 233 -12.47 -20.92 -6.15
CA ALA A 233 -12.45 -22.35 -6.42
C ALA A 233 -13.74 -23.00 -5.91
N LYS A 234 -14.06 -24.20 -6.38
CA LYS A 234 -15.19 -24.98 -5.91
C LYS A 234 -14.94 -25.52 -4.51
N LEU A 235 -15.95 -25.39 -3.67
CA LEU A 235 -16.00 -26.02 -2.36
C LEU A 235 -16.32 -27.52 -2.54
N LEU A 236 -15.66 -28.34 -1.74
CA LEU A 236 -15.83 -29.79 -1.67
C LEU A 236 -16.25 -30.20 -0.24
N PRO A 237 -16.72 -31.45 -0.05
CA PRO A 237 -17.04 -31.99 1.25
C PRO A 237 -15.96 -31.75 2.31
N SER A 238 -16.39 -31.58 3.56
CA SER A 238 -15.53 -31.31 4.73
C SER A 238 -14.63 -30.07 4.58
N GLY A 239 -15.10 -29.07 3.84
CA GLY A 239 -14.37 -27.81 3.64
C GLY A 239 -13.12 -27.94 2.77
N HIS A 240 -12.97 -29.02 2.00
CA HIS A 240 -11.89 -29.11 1.02
C HIS A 240 -12.12 -28.15 -0.14
N ILE A 241 -11.03 -27.78 -0.83
CA ILE A 241 -11.08 -26.94 -2.03
C ILE A 241 -10.60 -27.76 -3.22
N ASP A 242 -11.39 -27.74 -4.31
CA ASP A 242 -10.96 -28.29 -5.59
C ASP A 242 -9.85 -27.41 -6.17
N ALA A 243 -8.62 -27.90 -6.10
CA ALA A 243 -7.46 -27.19 -6.57
C ALA A 243 -7.43 -26.98 -8.10
N GLU A 244 -8.08 -27.84 -8.88
CA GLU A 244 -8.08 -27.73 -10.35
C GLU A 244 -9.04 -26.64 -10.82
N SER A 245 -10.07 -26.34 -10.03
CA SER A 245 -11.05 -25.29 -10.31
C SER A 245 -10.57 -23.85 -10.02
N LYS A 246 -9.32 -23.66 -9.58
CA LYS A 246 -8.75 -22.36 -9.18
C LYS A 246 -8.73 -21.36 -10.34
N ILE A 247 -9.50 -20.26 -10.21
CA ILE A 247 -9.54 -19.19 -11.22
C ILE A 247 -9.52 -17.82 -10.56
N TRP A 248 -8.77 -16.87 -11.13
CA TRP A 248 -8.86 -15.46 -10.73
C TRP A 248 -10.07 -14.79 -11.41
N LYS A 249 -11.02 -14.31 -10.62
CA LYS A 249 -12.11 -13.43 -11.10
C LYS A 249 -11.55 -12.03 -11.29
N ARG A 250 -11.09 -11.78 -12.52
CA ARG A 250 -10.50 -10.50 -12.93
C ARG A 250 -11.58 -9.50 -13.34
N LYS A 251 -11.39 -8.23 -12.97
CA LYS A 251 -12.25 -7.16 -13.49
C LYS A 251 -11.75 -6.76 -14.87
N LYS A 252 -12.63 -6.84 -15.87
CA LYS A 252 -12.36 -6.35 -17.22
C LYS A 252 -12.70 -4.85 -17.22
N PHE A 253 -11.71 -4.01 -17.52
CA PHE A 253 -11.91 -2.57 -17.71
C PHE A 253 -11.71 -2.23 -19.17
N GLN A 254 -12.76 -1.66 -19.78
CA GLN A 254 -12.67 -0.94 -21.04
C GLN A 254 -12.80 0.57 -20.77
N SER A 255 -12.19 1.40 -21.61
CA SER A 255 -12.26 2.87 -21.45
C SER A 255 -13.70 3.40 -21.50
N SER A 256 -14.60 2.73 -22.22
CA SER A 256 -16.03 3.03 -22.29
C SER A 256 -16.78 2.76 -20.97
N ASP A 257 -16.23 1.95 -20.08
CA ASP A 257 -16.85 1.65 -18.78
C ASP A 257 -16.67 2.81 -17.79
N ILE A 258 -15.70 3.70 -18.03
CA ILE A 258 -15.41 4.84 -17.15
C ILE A 258 -16.58 5.83 -17.16
N SER A 259 -17.15 6.13 -18.32
CA SER A 259 -18.22 7.13 -18.47
C SER A 259 -19.57 6.69 -17.89
N LYS A 260 -19.73 5.40 -17.58
CA LYS A 260 -20.97 4.85 -17.00
C LYS A 260 -20.92 4.74 -15.48
N ARG A 261 -19.75 4.95 -14.87
CA ARG A 261 -19.57 4.80 -13.43
C ARG A 261 -20.11 6.02 -12.70
N VAL A 262 -20.73 5.76 -11.56
CA VAL A 262 -21.27 6.79 -10.67
C VAL A 262 -20.34 6.95 -9.46
N GLU A 263 -19.87 8.17 -9.25
CA GLU A 263 -19.08 8.53 -8.07
C GLU A 263 -19.88 8.28 -6.77
N GLY A 264 -19.21 7.73 -5.76
CA GLY A 264 -19.82 7.34 -4.48
C GLY A 264 -20.60 6.02 -4.53
N VAL A 265 -20.88 5.48 -5.71
CA VAL A 265 -21.58 4.20 -5.89
C VAL A 265 -20.64 3.13 -6.46
N ASP A 266 -20.03 3.40 -7.61
CA ASP A 266 -19.12 2.48 -8.29
C ASP A 266 -17.66 2.71 -7.89
N PHE A 267 -17.29 3.96 -7.64
CA PHE A 267 -15.93 4.35 -7.29
C PHE A 267 -15.91 5.59 -6.39
N LEU A 268 -14.80 5.78 -5.69
CA LEU A 268 -14.55 6.93 -4.83
C LEU A 268 -13.24 7.61 -5.24
N PRO A 269 -13.28 8.85 -5.77
CA PRO A 269 -12.08 9.65 -5.97
C PRO A 269 -11.37 9.90 -4.64
N LEU A 270 -10.07 9.67 -4.64
CA LEU A 270 -9.23 10.03 -3.50
C LEU A 270 -9.14 11.56 -3.41
N SER A 271 -9.09 12.10 -2.20
CA SER A 271 -8.93 13.54 -2.01
C SER A 271 -8.43 13.80 -0.60
N TRP A 272 -8.20 15.06 -0.25
CA TRP A 272 -7.95 15.45 1.14
C TRP A 272 -8.98 14.89 2.14
N SER A 273 -10.25 14.79 1.73
CA SER A 273 -11.32 14.29 2.59
C SER A 273 -11.52 12.78 2.48
N ASN A 274 -11.29 12.21 1.30
CA ASN A 274 -11.55 10.79 1.01
C ASN A 274 -10.23 10.01 0.97
N ARG A 275 -9.60 9.80 2.13
CA ARG A 275 -8.27 9.16 2.21
C ARG A 275 -8.01 8.32 3.46
N SER A 276 -9.03 8.09 4.26
CA SER A 276 -8.93 7.35 5.52
C SER A 276 -9.34 5.89 5.30
N PHE A 277 -8.42 4.94 5.46
CA PHE A 277 -8.68 3.50 5.35
C PHE A 277 -8.75 2.87 6.74
N VAL A 278 -9.81 2.12 7.01
CA VAL A 278 -9.96 1.38 8.27
C VAL A 278 -9.09 0.13 8.25
N LEU A 279 -8.25 -0.01 9.26
CA LEU A 279 -7.37 -1.15 9.50
C LEU A 279 -8.06 -2.06 10.51
N ASP A 280 -8.78 -3.05 10.00
CA ASP A 280 -9.59 -3.96 10.80
C ASP A 280 -9.85 -5.26 10.04
N ASP A 281 -10.21 -6.30 10.79
CA ASP A 281 -10.57 -7.61 10.29
C ASP A 281 -12.10 -7.76 10.22
N VAL A 282 -12.58 -8.45 9.19
CA VAL A 282 -13.97 -8.82 9.01
C VAL A 282 -14.08 -10.33 9.04
N GLU A 283 -14.66 -10.88 10.10
CA GLU A 283 -14.93 -12.31 10.26
C GLU A 283 -16.43 -12.61 10.13
N LEU A 284 -16.76 -13.67 9.39
CA LEU A 284 -18.13 -14.08 9.07
C LEU A 284 -18.70 -15.10 10.08
N GLY A 285 -17.86 -15.67 10.94
CA GLY A 285 -18.22 -16.76 11.86
C GLY A 285 -18.17 -18.16 11.22
N ASN A 286 -18.31 -19.19 12.05
CA ASN A 286 -17.99 -20.58 11.69
C ASN A 286 -19.03 -21.30 10.83
N ASP A 287 -20.17 -20.69 10.53
CA ASP A 287 -21.18 -21.27 9.64
C ASP A 287 -21.14 -20.70 8.22
N TYR A 288 -20.27 -19.71 7.97
CA TYR A 288 -20.23 -18.97 6.72
C TYR A 288 -18.88 -19.09 6.02
N VAL A 289 -18.92 -19.06 4.69
CA VAL A 289 -17.74 -18.96 3.82
C VAL A 289 -17.75 -17.66 3.03
N LEU A 290 -16.55 -17.12 2.81
CA LEU A 290 -16.34 -15.89 2.08
C LEU A 290 -16.66 -16.09 0.59
N THR A 291 -17.58 -15.29 0.09
CA THR A 291 -18.05 -15.36 -1.30
C THR A 291 -18.03 -14.00 -2.00
N GLY A 292 -17.84 -12.90 -1.27
CA GLY A 292 -17.67 -11.59 -1.87
C GLY A 292 -16.91 -10.63 -0.97
N VAL A 293 -16.18 -9.70 -1.57
CA VAL A 293 -15.46 -8.62 -0.88
C VAL A 293 -15.62 -7.33 -1.67
N ARG A 294 -15.74 -6.19 -0.96
CA ARG A 294 -15.75 -4.86 -1.55
C ARG A 294 -15.25 -3.79 -0.58
N PHE A 295 -14.92 -2.62 -1.10
CA PHE A 295 -14.84 -1.42 -0.29
C PHE A 295 -16.22 -0.79 -0.11
N VAL A 296 -16.41 -0.13 1.02
CA VAL A 296 -17.57 0.71 1.37
C VAL A 296 -17.02 2.07 1.79
N TYR A 297 -17.72 3.15 1.44
CA TYR A 297 -17.42 4.47 1.95
C TYR A 297 -18.54 4.95 2.87
N GLU A 298 -18.26 5.08 4.17
CA GLU A 298 -19.21 5.48 5.20
C GLU A 298 -18.53 6.38 6.23
N ASN A 299 -19.17 7.52 6.55
CA ASN A 299 -18.70 8.49 7.57
C ASN A 299 -17.25 8.95 7.38
N GLY A 300 -16.81 9.20 6.15
CA GLY A 300 -15.44 9.66 5.88
C GLY A 300 -14.38 8.54 5.85
N PHE A 301 -14.78 7.28 6.03
CA PHE A 301 -13.88 6.13 6.07
C PHE A 301 -14.12 5.16 4.92
N ILE A 302 -13.03 4.68 4.33
CA ILE A 302 -12.98 3.58 3.38
C ILE A 302 -12.82 2.29 4.19
N LYS A 303 -13.85 1.44 4.14
CA LYS A 303 -14.02 0.24 4.97
C LYS A 303 -14.04 -1.01 4.10
N LEU A 304 -13.57 -2.13 4.64
CA LEU A 304 -13.77 -3.43 4.00
C LEU A 304 -15.14 -3.99 4.37
N ALA A 305 -15.78 -4.65 3.40
CA ALA A 305 -16.98 -5.43 3.63
C ALA A 305 -16.87 -6.81 3.01
N ALA A 306 -17.31 -7.80 3.76
CA ALA A 306 -17.32 -9.20 3.38
C ALA A 306 -18.77 -9.70 3.25
N ARG A 307 -19.00 -10.49 2.20
CA ARG A 307 -20.21 -11.28 1.98
C ARG A 307 -19.94 -12.73 2.32
N GLY A 308 -20.71 -13.27 3.25
CA GLY A 308 -20.71 -14.68 3.60
C GLY A 308 -21.94 -15.38 3.07
N HIS A 309 -21.80 -16.65 2.66
CA HIS A 309 -22.94 -17.55 2.53
C HIS A 309 -22.80 -18.69 3.51
N LYS A 310 -23.92 -19.14 4.07
CA LYS A 310 -23.94 -20.32 4.89
C LYS A 310 -23.61 -21.53 4.03
N PHE A 311 -22.94 -22.52 4.60
CA PHE A 311 -22.64 -23.75 3.88
C PHE A 311 -22.81 -24.97 4.76
N ASP A 312 -23.13 -26.09 4.13
CA ASP A 312 -23.09 -27.40 4.74
C ASP A 312 -21.65 -27.89 4.72
N PHE A 313 -21.02 -27.95 5.89
CA PHE A 313 -19.64 -28.41 6.03
C PHE A 313 -19.45 -29.85 5.56
N LYS A 314 -20.40 -30.75 5.88
CA LYS A 314 -20.28 -32.18 5.58
C LYS A 314 -20.38 -32.42 4.08
N ASN A 315 -21.36 -31.81 3.43
CA ASN A 315 -21.61 -31.98 2.01
C ASN A 315 -20.76 -31.04 1.13
N GLY A 316 -20.21 -29.98 1.71
CA GLY A 316 -19.44 -28.97 0.99
C GLY A 316 -20.30 -28.10 0.07
N THR A 317 -21.58 -27.93 0.39
CA THR A 317 -22.55 -27.21 -0.47
C THR A 317 -22.96 -25.88 0.14
N ILE A 318 -22.94 -24.83 -0.67
CA ILE A 318 -23.35 -23.47 -0.26
C ILE A 318 -24.88 -23.33 -0.31
N ASP A 319 -25.47 -22.76 0.73
CA ASP A 319 -26.87 -22.33 0.73
C ASP A 319 -26.96 -20.91 0.14
N THR A 320 -27.44 -20.82 -1.10
CA THR A 320 -27.56 -19.54 -1.82
C THR A 320 -28.65 -18.63 -1.27
N THR A 321 -29.50 -19.11 -0.36
CA THR A 321 -30.58 -18.32 0.25
C THR A 321 -30.19 -17.68 1.58
N GLN A 322 -29.12 -18.16 2.21
CA GLN A 322 -28.64 -17.67 3.51
C GLN A 322 -27.32 -16.93 3.35
N GLU A 323 -27.42 -15.60 3.25
CA GLU A 323 -26.27 -14.71 3.15
C GLU A 323 -26.19 -13.69 4.29
N ILE A 324 -24.96 -13.23 4.56
CA ILE A 324 -24.68 -12.15 5.51
C ILE A 324 -23.70 -11.14 4.93
N TRP A 325 -23.78 -9.93 5.47
CA TRP A 325 -22.88 -8.81 5.17
C TRP A 325 -22.29 -8.25 6.45
N VAL A 326 -20.96 -8.25 6.53
CA VAL A 326 -20.22 -7.67 7.65
C VAL A 326 -19.30 -6.59 7.11
N VAL A 327 -19.27 -5.45 7.80
CA VAL A 327 -18.46 -4.28 7.43
C VAL A 327 -17.51 -3.98 8.59
N SER A 328 -16.24 -3.73 8.29
CA SER A 328 -15.20 -3.41 9.28
C SER A 328 -15.59 -2.20 10.14
N GLY A 329 -15.37 -2.28 11.45
CA GLY A 329 -15.67 -1.20 12.40
C GLY A 329 -17.15 -0.79 12.53
N LYS A 330 -18.11 -1.53 11.94
CA LYS A 330 -19.54 -1.14 11.93
C LYS A 330 -20.18 -1.10 13.32
N SER A 331 -19.73 -1.94 14.24
CA SER A 331 -20.26 -2.04 15.60
C SER A 331 -19.75 -0.95 16.54
N LYS A 332 -18.94 -0.01 16.03
CA LYS A 332 -18.15 0.93 16.84
C LYS A 332 -18.52 2.38 16.53
N PRO A 333 -18.78 3.24 17.54
CA PRO A 333 -18.98 4.66 17.33
C PRO A 333 -17.68 5.31 16.83
N GLU A 334 -17.79 6.43 16.13
CA GLU A 334 -16.64 7.16 15.57
C GLU A 334 -15.63 7.61 16.66
N SER A 335 -16.10 7.84 17.90
CA SER A 335 -15.24 8.13 19.05
C SER A 335 -14.25 7.01 19.41
N GLU A 336 -14.51 5.77 18.94
CA GLU A 336 -13.63 4.61 19.14
C GLU A 336 -12.65 4.41 17.97
N TYR A 337 -12.63 5.32 16.99
CA TYR A 337 -11.68 5.30 15.88
C TYR A 337 -10.43 6.08 16.26
N SER A 338 -9.27 5.45 16.10
CA SER A 338 -7.97 6.06 16.39
C SER A 338 -7.09 6.06 15.15
N GLU A 339 -6.48 7.20 14.87
CA GLU A 339 -5.58 7.32 13.74
C GLU A 339 -4.26 6.58 14.03
N PHE A 340 -3.95 5.60 13.18
CA PHE A 340 -2.62 5.07 13.00
C PHE A 340 -1.83 6.05 12.13
N SER A 341 -1.25 7.08 12.75
CA SER A 341 -0.56 8.14 12.01
C SER A 341 0.76 7.65 11.42
N VAL A 342 0.91 7.82 10.11
CA VAL A 342 2.15 7.63 9.35
C VAL A 342 2.74 8.96 8.88
N GLU A 343 2.34 10.07 9.50
CA GLU A 343 2.84 11.40 9.14
C GLU A 343 4.34 11.53 9.38
N ASN A 344 5.01 12.25 8.47
CA ASN A 344 6.45 12.49 8.49
C ASN A 344 7.30 11.20 8.55
N ARG A 345 6.78 10.10 8.02
CA ARG A 345 7.52 8.85 7.83
C ARG A 345 8.03 8.75 6.40
N ASP A 346 9.15 8.06 6.24
CA ASP A 346 9.83 7.88 4.96
C ASP A 346 9.08 6.95 4.02
N VAL A 347 9.46 6.95 2.74
CA VAL A 347 8.90 6.02 1.77
C VAL A 347 9.25 4.57 2.15
N PRO A 348 8.32 3.62 2.02
CA PRO A 348 8.51 2.27 2.53
C PRO A 348 9.53 1.45 1.74
N THR A 349 9.93 1.90 0.56
CA THR A 349 10.94 1.24 -0.29
C THR A 349 12.36 1.41 0.21
N ASP A 350 12.60 2.37 1.11
CA ASP A 350 13.91 2.58 1.73
C ASP A 350 14.15 1.63 2.93
N TYR A 351 13.20 0.73 3.23
CA TYR A 351 13.21 -0.16 4.39
C TYR A 351 12.91 -1.60 4.00
N ASP A 352 13.70 -2.55 4.51
CA ASP A 352 13.52 -3.98 4.25
C ASP A 352 12.68 -4.69 5.33
N ASP A 353 12.41 -4.04 6.47
CA ASP A 353 11.83 -4.65 7.68
C ASP A 353 10.37 -4.23 7.95
N ASN A 354 9.57 -4.03 6.91
CA ASN A 354 8.17 -3.61 7.01
C ASN A 354 7.27 -4.73 7.56
N LYS A 355 7.19 -4.86 8.90
CA LYS A 355 6.37 -5.84 9.62
C LYS A 355 4.97 -5.32 9.90
N VAL A 356 4.03 -6.22 10.19
CA VAL A 356 2.67 -5.83 10.63
C VAL A 356 2.75 -5.10 11.97
N ASP A 357 2.34 -3.84 11.98
CA ASP A 357 2.37 -2.94 13.15
C ASP A 357 0.99 -2.34 13.47
N SER A 358 0.01 -2.49 12.57
CA SER A 358 -1.40 -2.26 12.87
C SER A 358 -1.93 -3.31 13.84
N TYR A 359 -2.71 -2.87 14.82
CA TYR A 359 -3.41 -3.77 15.73
C TYR A 359 -4.65 -4.34 15.05
N ASN A 360 -4.57 -5.61 14.65
CA ASN A 360 -5.74 -6.35 14.17
C ASN A 360 -6.00 -7.54 15.10
N GLY A 361 -7.17 -7.55 15.75
CA GLY A 361 -7.83 -8.77 16.19
C GLY A 361 -7.11 -9.73 17.16
N GLY A 362 -6.13 -9.33 17.97
CA GLY A 362 -5.47 -10.33 18.86
C GLY A 362 -4.78 -9.82 20.15
N VAL A 363 -4.23 -8.61 20.16
CA VAL A 363 -3.74 -7.98 21.39
C VAL A 363 -4.57 -6.73 21.61
N LYS A 364 -5.73 -6.94 22.24
CA LYS A 364 -6.71 -5.91 22.56
C LYS A 364 -6.06 -4.87 23.47
N LYS A 365 -5.76 -3.69 22.94
CA LYS A 365 -6.19 -2.48 23.65
C LYS A 365 -7.69 -2.43 23.41
N GLU A 366 -8.45 -2.92 24.39
CA GLU A 366 -9.88 -3.18 24.22
C GLU A 366 -10.60 -1.98 23.58
N ASN A 367 -11.38 -2.25 22.53
CA ASN A 367 -12.35 -1.35 21.91
C ASN A 367 -11.88 -0.28 20.92
N ILE A 368 -10.63 -0.26 20.45
CA ILE A 368 -10.20 0.76 19.47
C ILE A 368 -10.14 0.19 18.04
N VAL A 369 -10.77 0.87 17.09
CA VAL A 369 -10.64 0.61 15.64
C VAL A 369 -9.58 1.54 15.08
N GLN A 370 -8.59 1.01 14.37
CA GLN A 370 -7.56 1.83 13.77
C GLN A 370 -7.93 2.25 12.34
N PHE A 371 -7.46 3.41 11.92
CA PHE A 371 -7.48 3.81 10.53
C PHE A 371 -6.18 4.53 10.16
N VAL A 372 -5.77 4.44 8.90
CA VAL A 372 -4.63 5.18 8.36
C VAL A 372 -5.13 6.21 7.36
N LYS A 373 -4.58 7.42 7.40
CA LYS A 373 -4.81 8.44 6.37
C LYS A 373 -3.68 8.41 5.36
N LEU A 374 -4.01 8.47 4.07
CA LEU A 374 -3.00 8.75 3.06
C LEU A 374 -2.43 10.16 3.29
N THR A 375 -1.11 10.29 3.32
CA THR A 375 -0.42 11.54 3.59
C THR A 375 0.84 11.64 2.75
N THR A 376 1.60 12.72 2.90
CA THR A 376 2.89 12.87 2.22
C THR A 376 3.98 12.10 2.94
N SER A 377 4.97 11.60 2.20
CA SER A 377 6.25 11.15 2.75
C SER A 377 6.93 12.25 3.59
N SER A 378 7.98 11.88 4.32
CA SER A 378 8.75 12.84 5.12
C SER A 378 9.43 13.89 4.23
N MET A 379 9.62 15.08 4.80
CA MET A 379 10.43 16.10 4.14
C MET A 379 11.90 15.65 4.07
N GLU A 380 12.39 14.97 5.10
CA GLU A 380 13.79 14.59 5.25
C GLU A 380 14.26 13.67 4.13
N SER A 381 13.53 12.60 3.81
CA SER A 381 13.97 11.61 2.81
C SER A 381 13.49 11.91 1.39
N ASP A 382 12.31 12.52 1.22
CA ASP A 382 11.63 12.60 -0.08
C ASP A 382 10.99 13.97 -0.34
N VAL A 383 11.33 15.00 0.45
CA VAL A 383 10.76 16.36 0.32
C VAL A 383 9.21 16.32 0.30
N GLY A 384 8.60 15.32 0.94
CA GLY A 384 7.17 15.04 0.92
C GLY A 384 6.53 14.90 -0.46
N GLN A 385 7.22 14.33 -1.45
CA GLN A 385 6.72 14.21 -2.82
C GLN A 385 5.89 12.95 -3.10
N SER A 386 5.95 11.93 -2.24
CA SER A 386 5.20 10.68 -2.39
C SER A 386 3.94 10.65 -1.52
N VAL A 387 2.89 9.98 -2.01
CA VAL A 387 1.71 9.65 -1.19
C VAL A 387 1.90 8.29 -0.53
N VAL A 388 1.83 8.25 0.79
CA VAL A 388 2.07 7.06 1.62
C VAL A 388 0.88 6.75 2.54
N PRO A 389 0.67 5.51 2.99
CA PRO A 389 1.43 4.28 2.65
C PRO A 389 1.32 3.90 1.17
N PHE A 390 2.24 3.07 0.70
CA PHE A 390 2.11 2.39 -0.60
C PHE A 390 1.13 1.22 -0.49
N VAL A 391 0.82 0.53 -1.59
CA VAL A 391 -0.09 -0.61 -1.62
C VAL A 391 0.68 -1.88 -1.90
N ASP A 392 0.59 -2.88 -1.03
CA ASP A 392 1.10 -4.23 -1.31
C ASP A 392 0.15 -4.94 -2.27
N ILE A 393 0.66 -5.35 -3.44
CA ILE A 393 -0.13 -6.00 -4.48
C ILE A 393 0.15 -7.49 -4.64
N VAL A 394 0.98 -8.05 -3.77
CA VAL A 394 1.27 -9.47 -3.78
C VAL A 394 0.01 -10.25 -3.40
N PRO A 395 -0.34 -11.31 -4.14
CA PRO A 395 -1.51 -12.11 -3.82
C PRO A 395 -1.40 -12.77 -2.44
N VAL A 396 -2.48 -12.68 -1.67
CA VAL A 396 -2.60 -13.37 -0.39
C VAL A 396 -3.48 -14.60 -0.60
N VAL A 397 -2.84 -15.77 -0.58
CA VAL A 397 -3.46 -17.07 -0.78
C VAL A 397 -2.85 -18.03 0.25
N PRO A 398 -3.66 -18.78 1.02
CA PRO A 398 -3.14 -19.84 1.88
C PRO A 398 -2.32 -20.87 1.08
N GLU A 399 -1.20 -21.34 1.63
CA GLU A 399 -0.35 -22.36 1.00
C GLU A 399 -1.14 -23.65 0.72
N GLN A 400 -1.81 -24.15 1.76
CA GLN A 400 -2.86 -25.15 1.62
C GLN A 400 -4.19 -24.42 1.46
N LEU A 401 -4.83 -24.60 0.30
CA LEU A 401 -6.12 -23.96 0.05
C LEU A 401 -7.15 -24.40 1.08
N THR A 402 -7.79 -23.41 1.66
CA THR A 402 -8.92 -23.56 2.56
C THR A 402 -10.01 -22.57 2.15
N PRO A 403 -11.30 -22.86 2.41
CA PRO A 403 -12.30 -21.81 2.45
C PRO A 403 -11.84 -20.71 3.41
N LEU A 404 -12.15 -19.47 3.05
CA LEU A 404 -11.90 -18.30 3.89
C LEU A 404 -13.17 -17.97 4.68
N SER A 405 -13.01 -17.58 5.94
CA SER A 405 -14.06 -17.10 6.84
C SER A 405 -13.99 -15.59 7.07
N GLY A 406 -12.97 -14.92 6.53
CA GLY A 406 -12.81 -13.48 6.71
C GLY A 406 -11.71 -12.86 5.86
N VAL A 407 -11.61 -11.54 5.97
CA VAL A 407 -10.64 -10.68 5.27
C VAL A 407 -10.31 -9.49 6.15
N GLY A 408 -9.08 -8.98 6.07
CA GLY A 408 -8.65 -7.81 6.80
C GLY A 408 -7.85 -6.84 5.94
N LEU A 409 -7.78 -5.60 6.39
CA LEU A 409 -6.88 -4.58 5.87
C LEU A 409 -5.86 -4.26 6.96
N ILE A 410 -4.59 -4.35 6.62
CA ILE A 410 -3.50 -4.23 7.58
C ILE A 410 -2.50 -3.18 7.10
N HIS A 411 -1.76 -2.60 8.05
CA HIS A 411 -0.58 -1.80 7.76
C HIS A 411 0.68 -2.62 8.08
N LYS A 412 1.65 -2.55 7.18
CA LYS A 412 2.98 -3.15 7.33
C LYS A 412 4.04 -2.07 7.24
N GLY A 413 4.76 -1.79 8.31
CA GLY A 413 5.76 -0.74 8.34
C GLY A 413 6.60 -0.75 9.60
N THR A 414 7.23 0.40 9.87
CA THR A 414 8.00 0.64 11.08
C THR A 414 7.70 2.04 11.62
N LYS A 415 8.32 2.43 12.73
CA LYS A 415 8.18 3.80 13.23
C LYS A 415 8.74 4.87 12.28
N LYS A 416 9.69 4.49 11.41
CA LYS A 416 10.34 5.41 10.45
C LYS A 416 9.77 5.27 9.04
N SER A 417 9.34 4.08 8.65
CA SER A 417 8.72 3.79 7.36
C SER A 417 7.21 4.09 7.40
N ALA A 418 6.72 4.76 6.37
CA ALA A 418 5.29 5.01 6.18
C ALA A 418 4.53 3.75 5.72
N GLY A 419 5.23 2.66 5.44
CA GLY A 419 4.70 1.32 5.25
C GLY A 419 3.82 1.09 4.02
N TYR A 420 3.20 -0.09 4.02
CA TYR A 420 2.30 -0.59 2.99
C TYR A 420 0.91 -0.88 3.58
N LEU A 421 -0.12 -0.50 2.83
CA LEU A 421 -1.48 -0.99 2.99
C LEU A 421 -1.59 -2.37 2.31
N ALA A 422 -1.93 -3.39 3.09
CA ALA A 422 -1.90 -4.78 2.64
C ALA A 422 -3.18 -5.53 3.00
N LEU A 423 -3.48 -6.59 2.23
CA LEU A 423 -4.57 -7.51 2.54
C LEU A 423 -4.11 -8.57 3.54
N LYS A 424 -5.06 -9.01 4.34
CA LYS A 424 -5.01 -10.23 5.15
C LYS A 424 -6.23 -11.09 4.79
N VAL A 425 -6.07 -12.39 4.76
CA VAL A 425 -7.20 -13.35 4.64
C VAL A 425 -7.22 -14.25 5.86
N ILE A 426 -8.43 -14.65 6.24
CA ILE A 426 -8.68 -15.46 7.43
C ILE A 426 -9.27 -16.79 6.96
N GLY A 427 -8.57 -17.88 7.23
CA GLY A 427 -8.97 -19.24 6.94
C GLY A 427 -10.11 -19.69 7.85
N TYR A 428 -10.92 -20.61 7.32
CA TYR A 428 -11.98 -21.25 8.08
C TYR A 428 -11.42 -21.99 9.31
N ASP A 429 -12.15 -21.90 10.42
CA ASP A 429 -11.83 -22.62 11.64
C ASP A 429 -12.50 -24.00 11.64
N PHE A 430 -11.66 -25.04 11.57
CA PHE A 430 -12.11 -26.43 11.55
C PHE A 430 -12.26 -27.02 12.95
N GLU A 431 -11.74 -26.39 14.01
CA GLU A 431 -11.74 -26.95 15.37
C GLU A 431 -13.15 -27.33 15.86
N PRO A 432 -14.22 -26.52 15.66
CA PRO A 432 -15.57 -26.88 16.09
C PRO A 432 -16.19 -28.05 15.31
N ARG A 433 -15.59 -28.43 14.18
CA ARG A 433 -16.08 -29.51 13.30
C ARG A 433 -15.37 -30.84 13.57
N VAL A 434 -14.20 -30.81 14.21
CA VAL A 434 -13.52 -32.01 14.69
C VAL A 434 -14.13 -32.37 16.04
N GLY A 435 -14.87 -33.47 16.11
CA GLY A 435 -15.44 -33.93 17.37
C GLY A 435 -14.35 -34.04 18.43
N LYS A 436 -14.54 -33.45 19.61
CA LYS A 436 -13.66 -33.69 20.76
C LYS A 436 -13.67 -35.19 21.03
N SER A 437 -12.64 -35.88 20.59
CA SER A 437 -12.36 -37.23 21.06
C SER A 437 -12.04 -37.10 22.53
N SER A 438 -13.02 -37.44 23.37
CA SER A 438 -12.83 -37.67 24.80
C SER A 438 -11.71 -38.69 24.94
N ILE A 439 -10.54 -38.25 25.38
CA ILE A 439 -9.51 -39.15 25.93
C ILE A 439 -9.81 -39.33 27.40
#